data_AF-C7BTU8-F1
#
_entry.id   AF-C7BTU8-F1
#
_cell.length_a   1.000
_cell.length_b   1.000
_cell.length_c   1.000
_cell.angle_alpha   90.00
_cell.angle_beta   90.00
_cell.angle_gamma   90.00
#
_symmetry.space_group_name_H-M   'P 1'
#
loop_
_entity.id
_entity.type
_entity.pdbx_description
1 polymer ?
#
loop_
_entity_poly.entity_id
_entity_poly.type
_entity_poly.pdbx_seq_one_letter_code
_entity_poly.pdbx_strand_id
1 'polypeptide(L)'
;MPSFITVNRVTSELMGEEYKFNAKKEVEIITLTRETIISVNAFGKNSYLLIEKLASVLSTSYAQTIFKRVGAGIVRKSQVRNLPTAIAGGKEQRAQIDLTFSHIHRIETPVYQAKAVDITVHKD
;
A
#
# COMPACT_ATOMS: atom_id res chain seq x y z
N MET A 1 -27.82 -12.37 4.23
CA MET A 1 -26.82 -11.65 3.40
C MET A 1 -25.63 -12.57 3.16
N PRO A 2 -25.03 -12.56 1.95
CA PRO A 2 -23.77 -13.25 1.69
C PRO A 2 -22.66 -12.67 2.57
N SER A 3 -21.68 -13.50 2.96
CA SER A 3 -20.51 -13.02 3.69
C SER A 3 -19.48 -12.47 2.71
N PHE A 4 -18.92 -11.30 2.98
CA PHE A 4 -17.96 -10.63 2.10
C PHE A 4 -16.92 -9.83 2.89
N ILE A 5 -15.80 -9.53 2.24
CA ILE A 5 -14.71 -8.72 2.80
C ILE A 5 -14.52 -7.50 1.89
N THR A 6 -14.38 -6.32 2.48
CA THR A 6 -13.98 -5.11 1.78
C THR A 6 -12.64 -4.63 2.31
N VAL A 7 -11.76 -4.20 1.41
CA VAL A 7 -10.47 -3.61 1.75
C VAL A 7 -10.46 -2.18 1.24
N ASN A 8 -10.37 -1.22 2.14
CA ASN A 8 -10.40 0.19 1.82
C ASN A 8 -9.08 0.85 2.23
N ARG A 9 -8.55 1.74 1.38
CA ARG A 9 -7.42 2.59 1.76
C ARG A 9 -7.94 3.75 2.62
N VAL A 10 -7.43 3.88 3.84
CA VAL A 10 -7.80 4.96 4.76
C VAL A 10 -6.96 6.19 4.47
N THR A 11 -5.64 6.05 4.51
CA THR A 11 -4.69 7.12 4.18
C THR A 11 -3.43 6.55 3.53
N SER A 12 -2.70 7.38 2.81
CA SER A 12 -1.38 7.06 2.27
C SER A 12 -0.51 8.30 2.31
N GLU A 13 0.47 8.30 3.20
CA GLU A 13 1.35 9.44 3.47
C GLU A 13 2.72 9.18 2.85
N LEU A 14 3.31 10.24 2.30
CA LEU A 14 4.69 10.20 1.81
C LEU A 14 5.62 10.39 3.01
N MET A 15 6.48 9.41 3.25
CA MET A 15 7.47 9.45 4.35
C MET A 15 8.81 10.01 3.89
N GLY A 16 9.14 9.81 2.62
CA GLY A 16 10.37 10.33 2.04
C GLY A 16 10.41 10.14 0.53
N GLU A 17 11.12 11.04 -0.12
CA GLU A 17 11.39 11.03 -1.54
C GLU A 17 12.89 11.19 -1.76
N GLU A 18 13.45 10.33 -2.61
CA GLU A 18 14.84 10.38 -3.01
C GLU A 18 14.92 10.47 -4.54
N TYR A 19 15.59 11.52 -5.02
CA TYR A 19 15.98 11.67 -6.40
C TYR A 19 17.43 11.21 -6.59
N LYS A 20 17.67 10.36 -7.58
CA LYS A 20 19.01 9.93 -7.99
C LYS A 20 19.14 9.96 -9.50
N PHE A 21 20.23 10.55 -9.98
CA PHE A 21 20.60 10.47 -11.39
C PHE A 21 21.80 9.55 -11.56
N ASN A 22 21.67 8.54 -12.42
CA ASN A 22 22.78 7.67 -12.79
C ASN A 22 23.38 8.10 -14.13
N ALA A 23 24.43 8.90 -14.09
CA ALA A 23 25.10 9.42 -15.29
C ALA A 23 25.66 8.32 -16.22
N LYS A 24 26.00 7.13 -15.70
CA LYS A 24 26.51 6.02 -16.53
C LYS A 24 25.42 5.32 -17.32
N LYS A 25 24.21 5.28 -16.78
CA LYS A 25 23.06 4.63 -17.41
C LYS A 25 22.11 5.62 -18.07
N GLU A 26 22.31 6.92 -17.86
CA GLU A 26 21.42 7.99 -18.31
C GLU A 26 19.97 7.74 -17.83
N VAL A 27 19.84 7.35 -16.56
CA VAL A 27 18.54 7.06 -15.93
C VAL A 27 18.35 7.95 -14.72
N GLU A 28 17.19 8.60 -14.68
CA GLU A 28 16.63 9.24 -13.50
C GLU A 28 15.85 8.20 -12.69
N ILE A 29 16.12 8.17 -11.39
CA ILE A 29 15.53 7.24 -10.44
C ILE A 29 14.88 8.07 -9.35
N ILE A 30 13.57 7.93 -9.20
CA ILE A 30 12.81 8.50 -8.08
C ILE A 30 12.37 7.35 -7.19
N THR A 31 12.74 7.41 -5.91
CA THR A 31 12.34 6.43 -4.89
C THR A 31 11.46 7.11 -3.86
N LEU A 32 10.21 6.67 -3.76
CA LEU A 32 9.22 7.18 -2.82
C LEU A 32 8.98 6.13 -1.74
N THR A 33 9.17 6.49 -0.48
CA THR A 33 8.76 5.67 0.66
C THR A 33 7.42 6.18 1.16
N ARG A 34 6.42 5.29 1.23
CA ARG A 34 5.08 5.65 1.71
C ARG A 34 4.67 4.78 2.88
N GLU A 35 3.90 5.37 3.78
CA GLU A 35 3.14 4.64 4.79
C GLU A 35 1.66 4.68 4.41
N THR A 36 1.01 3.53 4.37
CA THR A 36 -0.39 3.40 3.94
C THR A 36 -1.17 2.60 4.95
N ILE A 37 -2.29 3.17 5.39
CA ILE A 37 -3.23 2.50 6.27
C ILE A 37 -4.35 1.94 5.42
N ILE A 38 -4.56 0.62 5.50
CA ILE A 38 -5.73 -0.04 4.91
C ILE A 38 -6.64 -0.55 6.01
N SER A 39 -7.94 -0.46 5.76
CA SER A 39 -8.97 -0.99 6.64
C SER A 39 -9.61 -2.21 5.99
N VAL A 40 -9.48 -3.35 6.63
CA VAL A 40 -10.11 -4.60 6.22
C VAL A 40 -11.37 -4.78 7.05
N ASN A 41 -12.51 -4.84 6.37
CA ASN A 41 -13.82 -5.01 6.99
C ASN A 41 -14.43 -6.32 6.49
N ALA A 42 -14.89 -7.17 7.41
CA ALA A 42 -15.60 -8.40 7.10
C ALA A 42 -17.05 -8.30 7.56
N PHE A 43 -17.97 -8.76 6.72
CA PHE A 43 -19.41 -8.77 6.95
C PHE A 43 -19.94 -10.20 6.85
N GLY A 44 -20.85 -10.56 7.75
CA GLY A 44 -21.50 -11.87 7.76
C GLY A 44 -21.02 -12.78 8.88
N LYS A 45 -21.47 -14.04 8.85
CA LYS A 45 -21.26 -15.01 9.93
C LYS A 45 -19.78 -15.29 10.13
N ASN A 46 -19.33 -15.30 11.39
CA ASN A 46 -17.95 -15.53 11.80
C ASN A 46 -16.95 -14.48 11.31
N SER A 47 -17.40 -13.28 10.94
CA SER A 47 -16.52 -12.19 10.48
C SER A 47 -15.41 -11.87 11.48
N TYR A 48 -15.70 -11.92 12.78
CA TYR A 48 -14.69 -11.71 13.82
C TYR A 48 -13.58 -12.76 13.81
N LEU A 49 -13.94 -14.05 13.84
CA LEU A 49 -12.98 -15.17 13.80
C LEU A 49 -12.15 -15.15 12.52
N LEU A 50 -12.75 -14.73 11.39
CA LEU A 50 -12.06 -14.62 10.12
C LEU A 50 -10.98 -13.53 10.16
N ILE A 51 -11.30 -12.35 10.68
CA ILE A 51 -10.34 -11.25 10.81
C ILE A 51 -9.25 -11.57 11.84
N GLU A 52 -9.60 -12.23 12.94
CA GLU A 52 -8.64 -12.71 13.94
C GLU A 52 -7.66 -13.72 13.33
N LYS A 53 -8.17 -14.69 12.56
CA LYS A 53 -7.33 -15.64 11.82
C LYS A 53 -6.42 -14.92 10.83
N LEU A 54 -6.94 -13.94 10.09
CA LEU A 54 -6.13 -13.11 9.18
C LEU A 54 -5.00 -12.40 9.94
N ALA A 55 -5.30 -11.76 11.06
CA ALA A 55 -4.30 -11.04 11.87
C ALA A 55 -3.17 -11.94 12.35
N SER A 56 -3.50 -13.19 12.71
CA SER A 56 -2.55 -14.24 13.09
C SER A 56 -1.70 -14.69 11.90
N VAL A 57 -2.31 -14.98 10.75
CA VAL A 57 -1.61 -15.40 9.52
C VAL A 57 -0.63 -14.33 9.04
N LEU A 58 -1.00 -13.04 9.14
CA LEU A 58 -0.11 -11.93 8.78
C LEU A 58 1.14 -11.83 9.69
N SER A 59 1.14 -12.46 10.87
CA SER A 59 2.32 -12.54 11.75
C SER A 59 3.33 -13.60 11.31
N THR A 60 2.94 -14.51 10.41
CA THR A 60 3.81 -15.62 10.02
C THR A 60 5.00 -15.14 9.20
N SER A 61 6.15 -15.83 9.33
CA SER A 61 7.35 -15.55 8.54
C SER A 61 7.10 -15.66 7.03
N TYR A 62 6.21 -16.58 6.64
CA TYR A 62 5.79 -16.75 5.25
C TYR A 62 5.11 -15.49 4.70
N ALA A 63 4.11 -14.96 5.41
CA ALA A 63 3.44 -13.72 5.01
C ALA A 63 4.41 -12.54 4.94
N GLN A 64 5.28 -12.39 5.95
CA GLN A 64 6.31 -11.34 5.98
C GLN A 64 7.29 -11.44 4.80
N THR A 65 7.66 -12.66 4.40
CA THR A 65 8.52 -12.90 3.23
C THR A 65 7.84 -12.48 1.94
N ILE A 66 6.54 -12.76 1.78
CA ILE A 66 5.78 -12.32 0.62
C ILE A 66 5.75 -10.79 0.54
N PHE A 67 5.46 -10.10 1.65
CA PHE A 67 5.45 -8.64 1.67
C PHE A 67 6.80 -8.05 1.27
N LYS A 68 7.91 -8.60 1.81
CA LYS A 68 9.26 -8.15 1.44
C LYS A 68 9.55 -8.30 -0.05
N ARG A 69 9.08 -9.38 -0.69
CA ARG A 69 9.26 -9.58 -2.14
C ARG A 69 8.57 -8.52 -2.99
N VAL A 70 7.43 -8.00 -2.53
CA VAL A 70 6.71 -6.93 -3.24
C VAL A 70 7.13 -5.53 -2.78
N GLY A 71 8.22 -5.40 -2.01
CA GLY A 71 8.71 -4.11 -1.53
C GLY A 71 7.82 -3.46 -0.46
N ALA A 72 7.04 -4.26 0.26
CA ALA A 72 6.16 -3.81 1.35
C ALA A 72 6.51 -4.49 2.69
N GLY A 73 6.08 -3.89 3.78
CA GLY A 73 6.22 -4.44 5.12
C GLY A 73 5.03 -4.02 6.00
N ILE A 74 4.57 -4.92 6.85
CA ILE A 74 3.55 -4.59 7.85
C ILE A 74 4.25 -3.91 9.03
N VAL A 75 3.91 -2.65 9.28
CA VAL A 75 4.44 -1.86 10.40
C VAL A 75 3.61 -2.10 11.65
N ARG A 76 2.29 -2.05 11.52
CA ARG A 76 1.36 -2.14 12.65
C ARG A 76 0.06 -2.81 12.25
N LYS A 77 -0.55 -3.50 13.21
CA LYS A 77 -1.91 -4.03 13.13
C LYS A 77 -2.70 -3.43 14.28
N SER A 78 -3.87 -2.87 14.01
CA SER A 78 -4.78 -2.43 15.07
C SER A 78 -5.36 -3.64 15.80
N GLN A 79 -6.01 -3.39 16.94
CA GLN A 79 -6.88 -4.39 17.54
C GLN A 79 -8.05 -4.72 16.61
N VAL A 80 -8.49 -5.98 16.64
CA VAL A 80 -9.68 -6.43 15.90
C VAL A 80 -10.92 -5.87 16.59
N ARG A 81 -11.66 -5.02 15.88
CA ARG A 81 -12.91 -4.43 16.38
C ARG A 81 -14.09 -5.30 15.96
N ASN A 82 -14.94 -5.65 16.92
CA ASN A 82 -16.25 -6.22 16.66
C ASN A 82 -17.27 -5.08 16.62
N LEU A 83 -17.96 -4.91 15.49
CA LEU A 83 -18.93 -3.86 15.24
C LEU A 83 -20.30 -4.48 14.96
N PRO A 84 -20.92 -5.17 15.94
CA PRO A 84 -22.22 -5.79 15.74
C PRO A 84 -23.25 -4.70 15.40
N THR A 85 -23.84 -4.78 14.22
CA THR A 85 -24.87 -3.84 13.79
C THR A 85 -26.22 -4.55 13.83
N ALA A 86 -27.18 -4.01 14.58
CA ALA A 86 -28.55 -4.46 14.51
C ALA A 86 -29.17 -3.90 13.22
N ILE A 87 -29.49 -4.77 12.27
CA ILE A 87 -30.29 -4.42 11.09
C ILE A 87 -31.71 -4.92 11.36
N ALA A 88 -32.73 -4.24 10.82
CA ALA A 88 -34.16 -4.50 11.03
C ALA A 88 -34.68 -5.90 10.61
N GLY A 89 -33.82 -6.90 10.48
CA GLY A 89 -34.13 -8.31 10.22
C GLY A 89 -33.11 -9.30 10.81
N GLY A 90 -32.20 -8.87 11.71
CA GLY A 90 -31.24 -9.75 12.38
C GLY A 90 -29.95 -9.05 12.85
N LYS A 91 -29.16 -9.74 13.70
CA LYS A 91 -27.81 -9.29 14.09
C LYS A 91 -26.85 -9.54 12.94
N GLU A 92 -26.33 -8.48 12.31
CA GLU A 92 -25.24 -8.59 11.35
C GLU A 92 -23.89 -8.51 12.09
N GLN A 93 -23.10 -9.57 11.99
CA GLN A 93 -21.75 -9.58 12.53
C GLN A 93 -20.81 -8.82 11.59
N ARG A 94 -20.12 -7.82 12.11
CA ARG A 94 -19.09 -7.08 11.38
C ARG A 94 -17.81 -7.05 12.18
N ALA A 95 -16.69 -7.22 11.52
CA ALA A 95 -15.38 -7.13 12.13
C ALA A 95 -14.46 -6.26 11.28
N GLN A 96 -13.57 -5.53 11.94
CA GLN A 96 -12.65 -4.61 11.29
C GLN A 96 -11.26 -4.71 11.89
N ILE A 97 -10.25 -4.59 11.03
CA ILE A 97 -8.86 -4.39 11.42
C ILE A 97 -8.22 -3.35 10.50
N ASP A 98 -7.45 -2.45 11.08
CA ASP A 98 -6.62 -1.50 10.34
C ASP A 98 -5.18 -2.01 10.32
N LEU A 99 -4.58 -1.99 9.14
CA LEU A 99 -3.24 -2.48 8.88
C LEU A 99 -2.41 -1.33 8.31
N THR A 100 -1.30 -1.03 8.96
CA THR A 100 -0.34 -0.01 8.51
C THR A 100 0.79 -0.71 7.75
N PHE A 101 0.98 -0.32 6.50
CA PHE A 101 2.02 -0.83 5.61
C PHE A 101 3.03 0.27 5.30
N SER A 102 4.31 -0.09 5.33
CA SER A 102 5.37 0.69 4.69
C SER A 102 5.71 0.03 3.36
N HIS A 103 5.81 0.81 2.29
CA HIS A 103 6.18 0.31 0.98
C HIS A 103 6.96 1.34 0.17
N ILE A 104 7.74 0.84 -0.78
CA ILE A 104 8.63 1.65 -1.62
C ILE A 104 8.14 1.58 -3.06
N HIS A 105 7.92 2.75 -3.65
CA HIS A 105 7.71 2.91 -5.09
C HIS A 105 9.00 3.43 -5.71
N ARG A 106 9.53 2.68 -6.68
CA ARG A 106 10.72 3.08 -7.42
C ARG A 106 10.35 3.26 -8.89
N ILE A 107 10.55 4.47 -9.39
CA ILE A 107 10.29 4.86 -10.77
C ILE A 107 11.65 5.11 -11.42
N GLU A 108 11.87 4.50 -12.58
CA GLU A 108 13.07 4.72 -13.40
C GLU A 108 12.65 5.25 -14.77
N THR A 109 13.24 6.38 -15.17
CA THR A 109 12.97 7.02 -16.46
C THR A 109 14.28 7.30 -17.17
N PRO A 110 14.45 6.93 -18.45
CA PRO A 110 15.63 7.30 -19.21
C PRO A 110 15.65 8.81 -19.48
N VAL A 111 16.82 9.44 -19.30
CA VAL A 111 17.06 10.86 -19.59
C VAL A 111 18.13 10.94 -20.67
N TYR A 112 17.71 11.15 -21.91
CA TYR A 112 18.62 11.25 -23.04
C TYR A 112 19.39 12.59 -23.02
N GLN A 113 20.72 12.54 -23.13
CA GLN A 113 21.50 13.75 -23.33
C GLN A 113 21.16 14.41 -24.67
N ALA A 114 21.05 15.74 -24.67
CA ALA A 114 21.02 16.53 -25.91
C ALA A 114 22.41 16.47 -26.56
N LYS A 115 22.58 15.58 -27.55
CA LYS A 115 23.87 15.36 -28.23
C LYS A 115 24.28 16.50 -29.17
N ALA A 116 23.32 17.26 -29.69
CA ALA A 116 23.58 18.40 -30.57
C ALA A 116 22.48 19.44 -30.41
N VAL A 117 22.87 20.71 -30.41
CA VAL A 117 21.96 21.86 -30.45
C VAL A 117 22.31 22.63 -31.71
N ASP A 118 21.35 22.79 -32.61
CA ASP A 118 21.50 23.58 -33.83
C ASP A 118 21.06 25.02 -33.52
N ILE A 119 22.03 25.94 -33.42
CA ILE A 119 21.76 27.34 -33.08
C ILE A 119 21.66 28.13 -34.37
N THR A 120 20.45 28.53 -34.74
CA THR A 120 20.23 29.41 -35.89
C THR A 120 20.13 30.85 -35.40
N VAL A 121 21.11 31.68 -35.73
CA VAL A 121 21.10 33.11 -35.38
C VAL A 121 20.49 33.88 -36.54
N HIS A 122 19.34 34.50 -36.31
CA HIS A 122 18.77 35.49 -37.23
C HIS A 122 19.28 36.88 -36.84
N LYS A 123 19.91 37.58 -37.80
CA LYS A 123 20.26 39.00 -37.67
C LYS A 123 19.08 39.83 -38.19
N ASP A 124 18.64 40.80 -37.40
CA ASP A 124 17.98 42.00 -37.90
C ASP A 124 19.04 43.07 -38.21
#